data_AF-A0A2N2A798-F1
#
_entry.id   AF-A0A2N2A798-F1
#
_cell.length_a   1.000
_cell.length_b   1.000
_cell.length_c   1.000
_cell.angle_alpha   90.00
_cell.angle_beta   90.00
_cell.angle_gamma   90.00
#
_symmetry.space_group_name_H-M   'P 1'
#
loop_
_entity.id
_entity.type
_entity.pdbx_description
1 polymer ?
#
loop_
_entity_poly.entity_id
_entity_poly.type
_entity_poly.pdbx_seq_one_letter_code
_entity_poly.pdbx_strand_id
1 'polypeptide(L)'
;MRQRDEAEAIVASHTPDPALAQMLADGVLAWRRPHVSARVLTRLKRGEYAIQDELDLHGLSEPAARKLLQAFLTNASRERWHCLRIIHGKGLSSERGESVLRPL
;
A
#
# COMPACT_ATOMS: atom_id res chain seq x y z
N MET A 1 18.84 17.40 -5.37
CA MET A 1 18.88 16.05 -4.75
C MET A 1 17.47 15.49 -4.64
N ARG A 2 16.58 16.02 -3.78
CA ARG A 2 15.21 15.52 -3.56
C ARG A 2 14.39 15.04 -4.79
N GLN A 3 14.27 15.83 -5.86
CA GLN A 3 13.49 15.43 -7.04
C GLN A 3 14.11 14.27 -7.83
N ARG A 4 15.44 14.14 -7.79
CA ARG A 4 16.20 13.09 -8.46
C ARG A 4 16.12 11.80 -7.65
N ASP A 5 16.24 11.92 -6.33
CA ASP A 5 16.05 10.83 -5.38
C ASP A 5 14.61 10.29 -5.45
N GLU A 6 13.60 11.16 -5.57
CA GLU A 6 12.20 10.77 -5.76
C GLU A 6 11.95 10.04 -7.09
N ALA A 7 12.54 10.53 -8.19
CA ALA A 7 12.40 9.88 -9.50
C ALA A 7 13.06 8.49 -9.53
N GLU A 8 14.24 8.35 -8.92
CA GLU A 8 14.92 7.06 -8.78
C GLU A 8 14.13 6.09 -7.91
N ALA A 9 13.54 6.58 -6.81
CA ALA A 9 12.67 5.78 -5.95
C ALA A 9 11.37 5.33 -6.65
N ILE A 10 10.78 6.18 -7.51
CA ILE A 10 9.61 5.80 -8.34
C ILE A 10 9.97 4.65 -9.29
N VAL A 11 11.14 4.71 -9.93
CA VAL A 11 11.59 3.66 -10.87
C VAL A 11 11.85 2.35 -10.14
N ALA A 12 12.51 2.38 -8.98
CA ALA A 12 12.79 1.19 -8.17
C ALA A 12 11.53 0.54 -7.57
N SER A 13 10.45 1.32 -7.43
CA SER A 13 9.20 0.93 -6.79
C SER A 13 8.28 0.07 -7.67
N HIS A 14 8.60 -0.19 -8.95
CA HIS A 14 7.61 -0.66 -9.93
C HIS A 14 7.77 -2.11 -10.41
N THR A 15 6.92 -3.00 -9.90
CA THR A 15 6.18 -3.97 -10.73
C THR A 15 4.86 -4.34 -10.04
N PRO A 16 3.73 -3.71 -10.39
CA PRO A 16 2.43 -4.12 -9.84
C PRO A 16 2.01 -5.48 -10.44
N ASP A 17 1.44 -6.36 -9.61
CA ASP A 17 0.72 -7.54 -10.08
C ASP A 17 -0.37 -7.07 -11.09
N PRO A 18 -0.43 -7.62 -12.32
CA PRO A 18 -1.44 -7.24 -13.31
C PRO A 18 -2.87 -7.31 -12.78
N ALA A 19 -3.17 -8.26 -11.89
CA ALA A 19 -4.49 -8.37 -11.25
C ALA A 19 -4.77 -7.17 -10.32
N LEU A 20 -3.78 -6.76 -9.53
CA LEU A 20 -3.88 -5.58 -8.66
C LEU A 20 -4.05 -4.30 -9.49
N ALA A 21 -3.31 -4.18 -10.59
CA ALA A 21 -3.42 -3.03 -11.50
C ALA A 21 -4.84 -2.92 -12.09
N GLN A 22 -5.44 -4.05 -12.49
CA GLN A 22 -6.80 -4.09 -13.03
C GLN A 22 -7.85 -3.72 -11.97
N MET A 23 -7.77 -4.29 -10.76
CA MET A 23 -8.71 -3.98 -9.67
C MET A 23 -8.63 -2.51 -9.22
N LEU A 24 -7.41 -1.95 -9.22
CA LEU A 24 -7.21 -0.52 -9.01
C LEU A 24 -7.85 0.30 -10.13
N ALA A 25 -7.71 -0.11 -11.40
CA ALA A 25 -8.38 0.54 -12.52
C ALA A 25 -9.91 0.52 -12.37
N ASP A 26 -10.47 -0.62 -11.98
CA ASP A 26 -11.92 -0.84 -11.82
C ASP A 26 -12.49 -0.17 -10.55
N GLY A 27 -11.62 0.39 -9.69
CA GLY A 27 -12.02 1.11 -8.47
C GLY A 27 -12.48 0.23 -7.32
N VAL A 28 -12.38 -1.09 -7.47
CA VAL A 28 -12.79 -2.10 -6.48
C VAL A 28 -11.99 -1.98 -5.18
N LEU A 29 -10.73 -1.56 -5.27
CA LEU A 29 -9.81 -1.42 -4.13
C LEU A 29 -9.25 0.00 -4.00
N ALA A 30 -10.14 0.98 -4.02
CA ALA A 30 -9.72 2.38 -3.95
C ALA A 30 -10.55 3.16 -2.94
N TRP A 31 -9.88 3.81 -1.99
CA TRP A 31 -10.52 4.67 -1.00
C TRP A 31 -9.76 5.99 -0.85
N ARG A 32 -10.49 7.07 -0.62
CA ARG A 32 -9.95 8.38 -0.25
C ARG A 32 -10.90 9.06 0.74
N ARG A 33 -10.37 9.95 1.57
CA ARG A 33 -11.23 10.87 2.35
C ARG A 33 -11.92 11.88 1.40
N PRO A 34 -13.12 12.38 1.74
CA PRO A 34 -13.86 13.31 0.88
C PRO A 34 -13.08 14.57 0.48
N HIS A 35 -12.29 15.12 1.42
CA HIS A 35 -11.48 16.33 1.23
C HIS A 35 -10.17 16.08 0.48
N VAL A 36 -9.77 14.83 0.25
CA VAL A 36 -8.56 14.51 -0.53
C VAL A 36 -8.93 14.51 -2.01
N SER A 37 -8.20 15.27 -2.83
CA SER A 37 -8.43 15.34 -4.27
C SER A 37 -8.40 13.96 -4.93
N ALA A 38 -9.34 13.69 -5.84
CA ALA A 38 -9.34 12.46 -6.64
C ALA A 38 -8.04 12.28 -7.44
N ARG A 39 -7.35 13.39 -7.78
CA ARG A 39 -6.05 13.36 -8.45
C ARG A 39 -4.99 12.61 -7.63
N VAL A 40 -5.04 12.68 -6.30
CA VAL A 40 -4.11 11.92 -5.44
C VAL A 40 -4.25 10.42 -5.68
N LEU A 41 -5.49 9.93 -5.72
CA LEU A 41 -5.77 8.52 -5.95
C LEU A 41 -5.37 8.09 -7.38
N THR A 42 -5.63 8.92 -8.40
CA THR A 42 -5.19 8.66 -9.77
C THR A 42 -3.66 8.54 -9.87
N ARG A 43 -2.93 9.44 -9.22
CA ARG A 43 -1.45 9.43 -9.20
C ARG A 43 -0.90 8.22 -8.45
N LEU A 44 -1.53 7.81 -7.34
CA LEU A 44 -1.18 6.57 -6.62
C LEU A 44 -1.36 5.33 -7.51
N LYS A 45 -2.49 5.21 -8.23
CA LYS A 45 -2.74 4.09 -9.14
C LYS A 45 -1.72 3.99 -10.29
N ARG A 46 -1.15 5.13 -10.69
CA ARG A 46 -0.12 5.23 -11.73
C ARG A 46 1.30 5.07 -11.21
N GLY A 47 1.48 4.88 -9.90
CA GLY A 47 2.79 4.81 -9.27
C GLY A 47 3.58 6.12 -9.32
N GLU A 48 2.90 7.26 -9.43
CA GLU A 48 3.53 8.59 -9.46
C GLU A 48 3.95 9.10 -8.06
N TYR A 49 3.85 8.25 -7.04
CA TYR A 49 4.40 8.48 -5.71
C TYR A 49 5.41 7.36 -5.42
N ALA A 50 6.63 7.75 -5.07
CA ALA A 50 7.66 6.80 -4.62
C ALA A 50 7.20 6.08 -3.35
N ILE A 51 7.28 4.76 -3.32
CA ILE A 51 7.15 4.00 -2.07
C ILE A 51 8.35 4.36 -1.19
N GLN A 52 8.08 4.85 0.02
CA GLN A 52 9.12 5.25 0.97
C GLN A 52 9.44 4.18 1.99
N ASP A 53 8.48 3.30 2.27
CA ASP A 53 8.68 2.11 3.07
C ASP A 53 7.58 1.08 2.81
N GLU A 54 7.84 -0.14 3.26
CA GLU A 54 7.04 -1.32 2.98
C GLU A 54 6.84 -2.20 4.20
N LEU A 55 5.63 -2.74 4.32
CA LEU A 55 5.29 -3.71 5.34
C LEU A 55 4.65 -4.95 4.71
N ASP A 56 5.27 -6.11 4.91
CA ASP A 56 4.68 -7.41 4.59
C ASP A 56 3.94 -7.99 5.79
N LEU A 57 2.66 -8.29 5.58
CA LEU A 57 1.73 -8.87 6.53
C LEU A 57 1.25 -10.26 6.09
N HIS A 58 1.85 -10.87 5.05
CA HIS A 58 1.43 -12.18 4.58
C HIS A 58 1.52 -13.22 5.72
N GLY A 59 0.53 -14.12 5.77
CA GLY A 59 0.52 -15.24 6.71
C GLY A 59 0.33 -14.88 8.19
N LEU A 60 0.28 -13.59 8.55
CA LEU A 60 0.07 -13.16 9.92
C LEU A 60 -1.41 -13.25 10.33
N SER A 61 -1.65 -13.59 11.59
CA SER A 61 -2.97 -13.47 12.20
C SER A 61 -3.39 -12.01 12.34
N GLU A 62 -4.70 -11.74 12.36
CA GLU A 62 -5.22 -10.37 12.49
C GLU A 62 -4.60 -9.61 13.69
N PRO A 63 -4.50 -10.19 14.91
CA PRO A 63 -3.92 -9.47 16.04
C PRO A 63 -2.43 -9.13 15.84
N ALA A 64 -1.65 -10.05 15.25
CA ALA A 64 -0.23 -9.84 14.99
C ALA A 64 -0.01 -8.75 13.94
N ALA A 65 -0.75 -8.83 12.84
CA ALA A 65 -0.65 -7.88 11.76
C ALA A 65 -1.18 -6.48 12.15
N ARG A 66 -2.23 -6.39 12.98
CA ARG A 66 -2.69 -5.12 13.56
C ARG A 66 -1.59 -4.43 14.36
N LYS A 67 -0.88 -5.18 15.21
CA LYS A 67 0.22 -4.66 16.03
C LYS A 67 1.36 -4.11 15.16
N LEU A 68 1.77 -4.87 14.14
CA LEU A 68 2.83 -4.44 13.22
C LEU A 68 2.41 -3.25 12.38
N LEU A 69 1.19 -3.26 11.83
CA LEU A 69 0.65 -2.15 11.05
C LEU A 69 0.60 -0.86 11.86
N GLN A 70 0.17 -0.93 13.13
CA GLN A 70 0.16 0.23 14.01
C GLN A 70 1.57 0.79 14.23
N ALA A 71 2.54 -0.06 14.55
CA ALA A 71 3.92 0.36 14.76
C ALA A 71 4.52 0.99 13.49
N PHE A 72 4.27 0.37 12.33
CA PHE A 72 4.72 0.85 11.03
C PHE A 72 4.14 2.23 10.69
N LEU A 73 2.83 2.42 10.85
CA LEU A 73 2.19 3.72 10.59
C LEU A 73 2.66 4.81 11.56
N THR A 74 2.90 4.48 12.83
CA THR A 74 3.50 5.40 13.80
C THR A 74 4.91 5.80 13.37
N ASN A 75 5.72 4.86 12.91
CA ASN A 75 7.07 5.15 12.40
C ASN A 75 7.01 6.05 11.16
N ALA A 76 6.23 5.67 10.15
CA ALA A 76 6.05 6.45 8.94
C ALA A 76 5.58 7.88 9.20
N SER A 77 4.68 8.07 10.19
CA SER A 77 4.25 9.40 10.60
C SER A 77 5.37 10.23 11.22
N ARG A 78 6.27 9.61 12.01
CA ARG A 78 7.44 10.27 12.59
C ARG A 78 8.45 10.66 11.51
N GLU A 79 8.67 9.78 10.55
CA GLU A 79 9.57 9.99 9.40
C GLU A 79 8.98 10.90 8.31
N ARG A 80 7.71 11.32 8.48
CA ARG A 80 6.95 12.14 7.52
C ARG A 80 6.90 11.51 6.11
N TRP A 81 6.75 10.18 6.05
CA TRP A 81 6.48 9.49 4.80
C TRP A 81 5.02 9.67 4.36
N HIS A 82 4.83 9.77 3.06
CA HIS A 82 3.58 10.12 2.40
C HIS A 82 3.05 9.01 1.48
N CYS A 83 3.91 8.07 1.07
CA CYS A 83 3.51 6.90 0.30
C CYS A 83 4.19 5.63 0.83
N LEU A 84 3.37 4.64 1.17
CA LEU A 84 3.77 3.38 1.80
C LEU A 84 3.15 2.23 1.03
N ARG A 85 3.79 1.07 1.04
CA ARG A 85 3.23 -0.18 0.51
C ARG A 85 2.95 -1.14 1.66
N ILE A 86 1.74 -1.70 1.66
CA ILE A 86 1.36 -2.75 2.59
C ILE A 86 1.04 -3.98 1.77
N ILE A 87 1.84 -5.03 1.93
CA ILE A 87 1.60 -6.33 1.31
C ILE A 87 0.78 -7.13 2.31
N HIS A 88 -0.51 -7.30 2.02
CA HIS A 88 -1.38 -8.20 2.74
C HIS A 88 -1.88 -9.21 1.72
N GLY A 89 -1.56 -10.50 1.92
CA GLY A 89 -1.78 -11.54 0.90
C GLY A 89 -3.22 -11.57 0.33
N LYS A 90 -3.40 -12.33 -0.76
CA LYS A 90 -4.66 -12.43 -1.53
C LYS A 90 -5.86 -13.01 -0.75
N GLY A 91 -5.71 -13.32 0.55
CA GLY A 91 -6.74 -13.99 1.36
C GLY A 91 -6.91 -15.48 1.13
N LEU A 92 -6.18 -16.05 0.17
CA LEU A 92 -6.30 -17.45 -0.22
C LEU A 92 -5.51 -18.42 0.69
N SER A 93 -4.72 -17.91 1.64
CA SER A 93 -3.66 -18.69 2.32
C SER A 93 -3.79 -18.78 3.85
N SER A 94 -4.81 -18.18 4.47
CA SER A 94 -5.03 -18.43 5.89
C SER A 94 -5.85 -19.72 6.03
N GLU A 95 -5.48 -20.60 6.98
CA GLU A 95 -6.23 -21.83 7.31
C GLU A 95 -7.70 -21.56 7.70
N ARG A 96 -8.09 -20.29 7.87
CA ARG A 96 -9.45 -19.80 8.16
C ARG A 96 -10.07 -18.88 7.10
N GLY A 97 -9.36 -18.56 6.01
CA GLY A 97 -9.89 -17.74 4.90
C GLY A 97 -10.03 -16.23 5.17
N GLU A 98 -9.48 -15.71 6.27
CA GLU A 98 -9.53 -14.29 6.61
C GLU A 98 -8.22 -13.58 6.26
N SER A 99 -8.31 -12.54 5.42
CA SER A 99 -7.25 -11.55 5.25
C SER A 99 -7.30 -10.54 6.39
N VAL A 100 -6.13 -10.14 6.90
CA VAL A 100 -6.02 -9.09 7.93
C VAL A 100 -6.60 -7.76 7.43
N LEU A 101 -6.39 -7.46 6.16
CA LEU A 101 -6.94 -6.30 5.46
C LEU A 101 -7.96 -6.78 4.43
N ARG A 102 -8.82 -5.88 3.95
CA ARG A 102 -9.92 -6.22 3.04
C ARG A 102 -9.43 -7.20 1.95
N PRO A 103 -10.09 -8.36 1.77
CA PRO A 103 -9.66 -9.32 0.77
C PRO A 103 -9.65 -8.66 -0.62
N LEU A 104 -8.65 -9.03 -1.43
CA LEU A 104 -8.58 -8.68 -2.86
C LEU A 104 -9.60 -9.56 -3.59
#